data_AF-A0A246JWQ9-F1
#
_entry.id   AF-A0A246JWQ9-F1
#
_cell.length_a   1.000
_cell.length_b   1.000
_cell.length_c   1.000
_cell.angle_alpha   90.00
_cell.angle_beta   90.00
_cell.angle_gamma   90.00
#
_symmetry.space_group_name_H-M   'P 1'
#
loop_
_entity.id
_entity.type
_entity.pdbx_description
1 polymer ?
#
loop_
_entity_poly.entity_id
_entity_poly.type
_entity_poly.pdbx_seq_one_letter_code
_entity_poly.pdbx_strand_id
1 'polypeptide(L)'
;MDAGESGNPLRDYIPLILESMAAQETAQRALAQKTGINKTRLGLLLHRDPAKRSVITQPELEKILHALGTNILQAYTCLETFQGLDLLDRQRYSTIIAMLCDMFADLPRKIIEALDEINGIDGSEVKRDWGAPLQRAVVKKVAEEVVKIRERRARLVDGDDFEL
;
A
#
# COMPACT_ATOMS: atom_id res chain seq x y z
N MET A 1 18.36 -8.16 -23.80
CA MET A 1 19.10 -8.26 -22.54
C MET A 1 18.67 -7.06 -21.74
N ASP A 2 17.64 -7.24 -20.92
CA ASP A 2 17.12 -6.18 -20.07
C ASP A 2 17.94 -6.22 -18.79
N ALA A 3 18.62 -5.12 -18.49
CA ALA A 3 19.33 -4.97 -17.25
C ALA A 3 18.30 -5.10 -16.15
N GLY A 4 18.38 -6.16 -15.34
CA GLY A 4 17.62 -6.25 -14.12
C GLY A 4 17.82 -4.94 -13.37
N GLU A 5 16.75 -4.17 -13.21
CA GLU A 5 16.71 -3.02 -12.32
C GLU A 5 17.09 -3.54 -10.94
N SER A 6 18.39 -3.44 -10.69
CA SER A 6 19.03 -3.41 -9.39
C SER A 6 18.10 -2.68 -8.44
N GLY A 7 17.62 -3.39 -7.41
CA GLY A 7 16.71 -2.86 -6.41
C GLY A 7 17.09 -1.44 -6.01
N ASN A 8 16.16 -0.52 -6.20
CA ASN A 8 16.33 0.91 -5.98
C ASN A 8 17.00 1.15 -4.60
N PRO A 9 18.07 1.97 -4.49
CA PRO A 9 18.77 2.20 -3.22
C PRO A 9 17.77 2.66 -2.16
N LEU A 10 17.76 2.01 -0.99
CA LEU A 10 16.99 2.34 0.22
C LEU A 10 16.11 3.59 0.05
N ARG A 11 14.88 3.40 -0.46
CA ARG A 11 13.94 4.51 -0.66
C ARG A 11 13.77 5.25 0.65
N ASP A 12 13.77 6.57 0.60
CA ASP A 12 13.54 7.38 1.79
C ASP A 12 12.06 7.35 2.16
N TYR A 13 11.71 6.52 3.15
CA TYR A 13 10.35 6.43 3.69
C TYR A 13 10.00 7.59 4.64
N ILE A 14 10.99 8.39 5.05
CA ILE A 14 10.81 9.40 6.10
C ILE A 14 9.85 10.52 5.67
N PRO A 15 9.89 11.06 4.43
CA PRO A 15 8.88 12.01 3.95
C PRO A 15 7.45 11.46 4.07
N LEU A 16 7.23 10.21 3.63
CA LEU A 16 5.93 9.54 3.74
C LEU A 16 5.49 9.42 5.22
N ILE A 17 6.40 9.01 6.10
CA ILE A 17 6.13 8.90 7.54
C ILE A 17 5.74 10.26 8.14
N LEU A 18 6.49 11.32 7.80
CA LEU A 18 6.22 12.67 8.30
C LEU A 18 4.89 13.23 7.77
N GLU A 19 4.56 12.95 6.50
CA GLU A 19 3.27 13.29 5.90
C GLU A 19 2.11 12.55 6.58
N SER A 20 2.24 11.24 6.81
CA SER A 20 1.24 10.45 7.55
C SER A 20 1.06 10.94 8.98
N MET A 21 2.16 11.28 9.68
CA MET A 21 2.08 11.87 11.02
C MET A 21 1.32 13.19 11.01
N ALA A 22 1.56 14.06 10.02
CA ALA A 22 0.85 15.33 9.90
C ALA A 22 -0.64 15.12 9.60
N ALA A 23 -0.98 14.23 8.68
CA ALA A 23 -2.36 13.92 8.30
C ALA A 23 -3.18 13.31 9.45
N GLN A 24 -2.53 12.55 10.35
CA GLN A 24 -3.16 11.93 11.52
C GLN A 24 -2.98 12.74 12.81
N GLU A 25 -2.47 13.97 12.72
CA GLU A 25 -2.13 14.84 13.88
C GLU A 25 -1.28 14.13 14.96
N THR A 26 -0.46 13.17 14.55
CA THR A 26 0.31 12.31 15.45
C THR A 26 1.64 12.98 15.80
N ALA A 27 1.74 13.53 17.00
CA ALA A 27 3.00 14.05 17.52
C ALA A 27 4.02 12.94 17.79
N GLN A 28 5.32 13.26 17.74
CA GLN A 28 6.41 12.29 18.04
C GLN A 28 6.28 11.62 19.42
N ARG A 29 5.71 12.32 20.41
CA ARG A 29 5.46 11.75 21.74
C ARG A 29 4.40 10.64 21.69
N ALA A 30 3.33 10.83 20.92
CA ALA A 30 2.30 9.82 20.73
C ALA A 30 2.83 8.63 19.93
N LEU A 31 3.64 8.90 18.89
CA LEU A 31 4.30 7.84 18.12
C LEU A 31 5.26 7.01 18.99
N ALA A 32 6.01 7.64 19.89
CA ALA A 32 6.87 6.94 20.86
C ALA A 32 6.08 5.94 21.71
N GLN A 33 4.89 6.34 22.19
CA GLN A 33 4.01 5.48 22.97
C GLN A 33 3.48 4.30 22.14
N LYS A 34 3.05 4.55 20.89
CA LYS A 34 2.51 3.51 20.00
C LYS A 34 3.56 2.48 19.56
N THR A 35 4.80 2.92 19.35
CA THR A 35 5.89 2.08 18.79
C THR A 35 6.78 1.44 19.86
N GLY A 36 6.78 1.98 21.08
CA GLY A 36 7.77 1.64 22.11
C GLY A 36 9.18 2.16 21.81
N ILE A 37 9.37 2.95 20.74
CA ILE A 37 10.66 3.56 20.41
C ILE A 37 10.80 4.86 21.20
N ASN A 38 11.96 5.07 21.82
CA ASN A 38 12.21 6.28 22.60
C ASN A 38 12.00 7.56 21.75
N LYS A 39 11.37 8.61 22.32
CA LYS A 39 11.14 9.89 21.64
C LYS A 39 12.43 10.49 21.06
N THR A 40 13.55 10.45 21.78
CA THR A 40 14.84 10.94 21.29
C THR A 40 15.32 10.14 20.08
N ARG A 41 15.16 8.81 20.10
CA ARG A 41 15.48 7.95 18.96
C ARG A 41 14.58 8.28 17.77
N LEU A 42 13.27 8.44 17.97
CA LEU A 42 12.35 8.87 16.91
C LEU A 42 12.73 10.25 16.35
N GLY A 43 13.16 11.19 17.20
CA GLY A 43 13.63 12.51 16.76
C GLY A 43 14.85 12.44 15.85
N LEU A 44 15.79 11.51 16.12
CA LEU A 44 16.96 11.26 15.28
C LEU A 44 16.63 10.49 14.00
N LEU A 45 15.70 9.52 14.06
CA LEU A 45 15.27 8.76 12.89
C LEU A 45 14.47 9.61 11.91
N LEU A 46 13.52 10.39 12.42
CA LEU A 46 12.54 11.16 11.65
C LEU A 46 12.95 12.62 11.48
N HIS A 47 14.24 12.93 11.63
CA HIS A 47 14.73 14.30 11.51
C HIS A 47 14.43 14.85 10.10
N ARG A 48 13.97 16.11 9.98
CA ARG A 48 13.61 16.67 8.66
C ARG A 48 14.79 16.71 7.69
N ASP A 49 15.94 17.19 8.18
CA ASP A 49 17.21 17.20 7.45
C ASP A 49 17.79 15.78 7.32
N PRO A 50 17.92 15.22 6.09
CA PRO A 50 18.45 13.89 5.86
C PRO A 50 19.88 13.69 6.40
N ALA A 51 20.72 14.72 6.38
CA ALA A 51 22.10 14.62 6.83
C ALA A 51 22.23 14.43 8.35
N LYS A 52 21.17 14.75 9.10
CA LYS A 52 21.11 14.61 10.56
C LYS A 52 20.37 13.34 10.99
N ARG A 53 19.88 12.54 10.03
CA ARG A 53 19.13 11.32 10.34
C ARG A 53 20.07 10.22 10.77
N SER A 54 19.65 9.50 11.80
CA SER A 54 20.25 8.21 12.13
C SER A 54 19.69 7.10 11.23
N VAL A 55 20.50 6.06 11.00
CA VAL A 55 20.07 4.87 10.26
C VAL A 55 18.90 4.21 10.98
N ILE A 56 17.82 3.97 10.25
CA ILE A 56 16.65 3.23 10.70
C ILE A 56 16.85 1.74 10.45
N THR A 57 16.56 0.91 11.45
CA THR A 57 16.55 -0.54 11.27
C THR A 57 15.19 -1.00 10.71
N GLN A 58 15.16 -2.16 10.05
CA GLN A 58 13.90 -2.72 9.54
C GLN A 58 12.82 -2.87 10.64
N PRO A 59 13.12 -3.42 11.84
CA PRO A 59 12.10 -3.51 12.89
C PRO A 59 11.60 -2.15 13.40
N GLU A 60 12.46 -1.12 13.39
CA GLU A 60 12.03 0.25 13.73
C GLU A 60 11.09 0.81 12.66
N LEU A 61 11.42 0.61 11.38
CA LEU A 61 10.59 1.03 10.25
C LEU A 61 9.23 0.35 10.30
N GLU A 62 9.18 -0.97 10.45
CA GLU A 62 7.95 -1.75 10.52
C GLU A 62 7.05 -1.29 11.68
N LYS A 63 7.63 -1.07 12.87
CA LYS A 63 6.88 -0.54 14.03
C LYS A 63 6.29 0.83 13.75
N ILE A 64 7.06 1.73 13.14
CA ILE A 64 6.60 3.09 12.82
C ILE A 64 5.47 3.06 11.79
N LEU A 65 5.64 2.29 10.70
CA LEU A 65 4.62 2.14 9.67
C LEU A 65 3.33 1.53 10.25
N HIS A 66 3.44 0.46 11.04
CA HIS A 66 2.28 -0.17 11.67
C HIS A 66 1.56 0.77 12.65
N ALA A 67 2.30 1.56 13.43
CA ALA A 67 1.72 2.54 14.34
C ALA A 67 0.96 3.68 13.61
N LEU A 68 1.27 3.90 12.34
CA LEU A 68 0.60 4.84 11.44
C LEU A 68 -0.49 4.17 10.58
N GLY A 69 -0.81 2.89 10.85
CA GLY A 69 -1.87 2.17 10.15
C GLY A 69 -1.48 1.69 8.75
N THR A 70 -0.19 1.53 8.47
CA THR A 70 0.30 1.00 7.19
C THR A 70 1.34 -0.11 7.38
N ASN A 71 1.85 -0.68 6.30
CA ASN A 71 2.92 -1.66 6.30
C ASN A 71 3.95 -1.34 5.20
N ILE A 72 5.06 -2.08 5.17
CA ILE A 72 6.16 -1.81 4.24
C ILE A 72 5.74 -1.94 2.76
N LEU A 73 4.84 -2.88 2.43
CA LEU A 73 4.35 -3.11 1.07
C LEU A 73 3.44 -1.96 0.62
N GLN A 74 2.53 -1.53 1.48
CA GLN A 74 1.68 -0.36 1.25
C GLN A 74 2.52 0.91 1.10
N ALA A 75 3.49 1.13 1.99
CA ALA A 75 4.38 2.29 1.95
C ALA A 75 5.22 2.31 0.66
N TYR A 76 5.75 1.15 0.26
CA TYR A 76 6.45 1.00 -1.02
C TYR A 76 5.55 1.33 -2.21
N THR A 77 4.36 0.73 -2.23
CA THR A 77 3.39 0.94 -3.33
C THR A 77 2.97 2.40 -3.43
N CYS A 78 2.79 3.09 -2.30
CA CYS A 78 2.51 4.53 -2.29
C CYS A 78 3.67 5.36 -2.88
N LEU A 79 4.92 5.06 -2.49
CA LEU A 79 6.08 5.76 -3.02
C LEU A 79 6.25 5.56 -4.54
N GLU A 80 5.91 4.37 -5.04
CA GLU A 80 5.95 4.06 -6.46
C GLU A 80 4.80 4.69 -7.24
N THR A 81 3.58 4.48 -6.76
CA THR A 81 2.38 4.87 -7.51
C THR A 81 2.21 6.38 -7.56
N PHE A 82 2.67 7.08 -6.51
CA PHE A 82 2.55 8.53 -6.40
C PHE A 82 3.85 9.28 -6.72
N GLN A 83 4.84 8.61 -7.30
CA GLN A 83 6.03 9.28 -7.78
C GLN A 83 5.63 10.30 -8.86
N GLY A 84 5.91 11.60 -8.60
CA GLY A 84 5.57 12.69 -9.53
C GLY A 84 4.13 13.21 -9.46
N LEU A 85 3.27 12.65 -8.60
CA LEU A 85 1.92 13.19 -8.33
C LEU A 85 1.94 14.19 -7.17
N ASP A 86 1.09 15.21 -7.25
CA ASP A 86 0.94 16.22 -6.21
C ASP A 86 0.21 15.69 -4.95
N LEU A 87 0.18 16.50 -3.90
CA LEU A 87 -0.38 16.11 -2.60
C LEU A 87 -1.90 15.85 -2.66
N LEU A 88 -2.63 16.54 -3.55
CA LEU A 88 -4.09 16.43 -3.67
C LEU A 88 -4.46 15.11 -4.36
N ASP A 89 -3.73 14.74 -5.42
CA ASP A 89 -3.91 13.46 -6.09
C ASP A 89 -3.58 12.29 -5.15
N ARG A 90 -2.51 12.40 -4.36
CA ARG A 90 -2.16 11.41 -3.33
C ARG A 90 -3.30 11.17 -2.33
N GLN A 91 -3.90 12.24 -1.82
CA GLN A 91 -5.03 12.13 -0.89
C GLN A 91 -6.24 11.49 -1.55
N ARG A 92 -6.57 11.91 -2.78
CA ARG A 92 -7.71 11.42 -3.55
C ARG A 92 -7.65 9.91 -3.82
N TYR A 93 -6.46 9.38 -4.08
CA TYR A 93 -6.26 7.97 -4.42
C TYR A 93 -5.74 7.12 -3.25
N SER A 94 -5.50 7.69 -2.06
CA SER A 94 -5.00 6.96 -0.90
C SER A 94 -5.85 5.73 -0.54
N THR A 95 -7.17 5.86 -0.54
CA THR A 95 -8.09 4.76 -0.23
C THR A 95 -8.03 3.63 -1.25
N ILE A 96 -7.94 3.92 -2.55
CA ILE A 96 -7.86 2.87 -3.57
C ILE A 96 -6.52 2.13 -3.48
N ILE A 97 -5.42 2.82 -3.17
CA ILE A 97 -4.11 2.17 -2.99
C ILE A 97 -4.10 1.27 -1.75
N ALA A 98 -4.64 1.73 -0.62
CA ALA A 98 -4.77 0.90 0.57
C ALA A 98 -5.59 -0.36 0.28
N MET A 99 -6.77 -0.20 -0.34
CA MET A 99 -7.63 -1.31 -0.73
C MET A 99 -6.93 -2.29 -1.69
N LEU A 100 -6.19 -1.79 -2.69
CA LEU A 100 -5.45 -2.63 -3.61
C LEU A 100 -4.34 -3.39 -2.88
N CYS A 101 -3.57 -2.75 -2.01
CA CYS A 101 -2.52 -3.42 -1.24
C CYS A 101 -3.09 -4.53 -0.35
N ASP A 102 -4.23 -4.28 0.31
CA ASP A 102 -4.89 -5.28 1.14
C ASP A 102 -5.41 -6.46 0.30
N MET A 103 -6.00 -6.17 -0.86
CA MET A 103 -6.43 -7.19 -1.82
C MET A 103 -5.25 -8.04 -2.32
N PHE A 104 -4.13 -7.40 -2.64
CA PHE A 104 -2.95 -8.07 -3.18
C PHE A 104 -2.08 -8.77 -2.12
N ALA A 105 -2.23 -8.47 -0.82
CA ALA A 105 -1.53 -9.17 0.24
C ALA A 105 -1.94 -10.65 0.32
N ASP A 106 -3.23 -10.94 0.17
CA ASP A 106 -3.78 -12.30 0.23
C ASP A 106 -3.86 -12.98 -1.15
N LEU A 107 -3.83 -12.21 -2.24
CA LEU A 107 -4.05 -12.73 -3.59
C LEU A 107 -3.05 -13.82 -4.00
N PRO A 108 -1.73 -13.70 -3.76
CA PRO A 108 -0.77 -14.73 -4.15
C PRO A 108 -1.10 -16.09 -3.55
N ARG A 109 -1.48 -16.13 -2.27
CA ARG A 109 -1.87 -17.36 -1.58
C ARG A 109 -3.12 -17.97 -2.22
N LYS A 110 -4.16 -17.16 -2.46
CA LYS A 110 -5.41 -17.62 -3.09
C LYS A 110 -5.21 -18.13 -4.52
N ILE A 111 -4.27 -17.53 -5.26
CA ILE A 111 -3.91 -18.00 -6.60
C ILE A 111 -3.22 -19.36 -6.53
N ILE A 112 -2.30 -19.57 -5.58
CA ILE A 112 -1.65 -20.88 -5.38
C ILE A 112 -2.71 -21.95 -5.04
N GLU A 113 -3.58 -21.66 -4.07
CA GLU A 113 -4.68 -22.58 -3.69
C GLU A 113 -5.57 -22.93 -4.89
N ALA A 114 -5.92 -21.94 -5.73
CA ALA A 114 -6.73 -22.19 -6.94
C ALA A 114 -5.98 -22.96 -8.04
N LEU A 115 -4.67 -22.78 -8.17
CA LEU A 115 -3.85 -23.53 -9.14
C LEU A 115 -3.68 -24.99 -8.71
N ASP A 116 -3.55 -25.25 -7.41
CA ASP A 116 -3.50 -26.61 -6.85
C ASP A 116 -4.81 -27.37 -7.12
N GLU A 117 -5.96 -26.69 -7.10
CA GLU A 117 -7.27 -27.27 -7.43
C GLU A 117 -7.43 -27.61 -8.92
N ILE A 118 -6.73 -26.90 -9.81
CA ILE A 118 -6.74 -27.14 -11.26
C ILE A 118 -5.70 -28.22 -11.57
N ASN A 119 -6.07 -29.49 -11.30
CA ASN A 119 -5.47 -30.71 -11.86
C ASN A 119 -3.93 -30.70 -12.06
N GLY A 120 -3.17 -30.28 -11.05
CA GLY A 120 -1.73 -30.55 -10.99
C GLY A 120 -0.85 -29.63 -11.83
N ILE A 121 -1.21 -28.35 -11.98
CA ILE A 121 -0.21 -27.33 -12.33
C ILE A 121 0.78 -27.24 -11.16
N ASP A 122 1.80 -28.09 -11.18
CA ASP A 122 3.03 -27.89 -10.43
C ASP A 122 3.56 -26.50 -10.85
N GLY A 123 3.86 -25.64 -9.87
CA GLY A 123 4.32 -24.27 -10.09
C GLY A 123 5.51 -24.11 -11.05
N SER A 124 6.17 -25.20 -11.47
CA SER A 124 7.16 -25.26 -12.57
C SER A 124 6.62 -24.86 -13.94
N GLU A 125 5.31 -24.96 -14.20
CA GLU A 125 4.70 -24.53 -15.46
C GLU A 125 4.40 -23.02 -15.51
N VAL A 126 4.44 -22.34 -14.35
CA VAL A 126 4.17 -20.91 -14.24
C VAL A 126 5.33 -20.12 -14.82
N LYS A 127 5.07 -19.39 -15.91
CA LYS A 127 6.07 -18.57 -16.59
C LYS A 127 5.95 -17.10 -16.21
N ARG A 128 7.09 -16.40 -16.11
CA ARG A 128 7.13 -14.95 -15.76
C ARG A 128 6.37 -14.07 -16.74
N ASP A 129 6.31 -14.46 -18.01
CA ASP A 129 5.60 -13.73 -19.07
C ASP A 129 4.07 -13.75 -18.91
N TRP A 130 3.51 -14.63 -18.06
CA TRP A 130 2.10 -14.62 -17.69
C TRP A 130 1.70 -13.40 -16.85
N GLY A 131 2.67 -12.72 -16.23
CA GLY A 131 2.41 -11.59 -15.35
C GLY A 131 1.60 -10.47 -16.01
N ALA A 132 1.98 -10.04 -17.22
CA ALA A 132 1.29 -8.94 -17.90
C ALA A 132 -0.14 -9.30 -18.36
N PRO A 133 -0.40 -10.48 -18.96
CA PRO A 133 -1.77 -10.96 -19.19
C PRO A 133 -2.64 -11.02 -17.93
N LEU A 134 -2.11 -11.58 -16.84
CA LEU A 134 -2.84 -11.70 -15.57
C LEU A 134 -3.14 -10.33 -14.97
N GLN A 135 -2.17 -9.41 -14.97
CA GLN A 135 -2.38 -8.03 -14.52
C GLN A 135 -3.52 -7.34 -15.27
N ARG A 136 -3.57 -7.47 -16.61
CA ARG A 136 -4.66 -6.90 -17.42
C ARG A 136 -6.02 -7.50 -17.08
N ALA A 137 -6.06 -8.81 -16.85
CA ALA A 137 -7.30 -9.49 -16.46
C ALA A 137 -7.81 -9.00 -15.09
N VAL A 138 -6.91 -8.85 -14.11
CA VAL A 138 -7.23 -8.30 -12.78
C VAL A 138 -7.75 -6.87 -12.89
N VAL A 139 -7.05 -5.99 -13.61
CA VAL A 139 -7.48 -4.58 -13.79
C VAL A 139 -8.87 -4.50 -14.41
N LYS A 140 -9.13 -5.27 -15.48
CA LYS A 140 -10.45 -5.31 -16.11
C LYS A 140 -11.54 -5.75 -15.14
N LYS A 141 -11.29 -6.83 -14.38
CA LYS A 141 -12.27 -7.38 -13.44
C LYS A 141 -12.56 -6.41 -12.29
N VAL A 142 -11.53 -5.77 -11.73
CA VAL A 142 -11.70 -4.76 -10.67
C VAL A 142 -12.55 -3.59 -11.16
N ALA A 143 -12.27 -3.08 -12.37
CA ALA A 143 -13.06 -1.98 -12.95
C ALA A 143 -14.54 -2.36 -13.12
N GLU A 144 -14.82 -3.55 -13.65
CA GLU A 144 -16.19 -4.08 -13.80
C GLU A 144 -16.93 -4.18 -12.45
N GLU A 145 -16.28 -4.71 -11.41
CA GLU A 145 -16.91 -4.85 -10.10
C GLU A 145 -17.14 -3.50 -9.40
N VAL A 146 -16.24 -2.52 -9.56
CA VAL A 146 -16.44 -1.16 -9.03
C VAL A 146 -17.65 -0.49 -9.68
N VAL A 147 -17.86 -0.66 -10.99
CA VAL A 147 -19.05 -0.15 -11.69
C VAL A 147 -20.33 -0.77 -11.11
N LYS A 148 -20.36 -2.11 -10.96
CA LYS A 148 -21.53 -2.81 -10.38
C LYS A 148 -21.84 -2.35 -8.95
N ILE A 149 -20.81 -2.14 -8.12
CA ILE A 149 -20.98 -1.64 -6.75
C ILE A 149 -21.61 -0.24 -6.76
N ARG A 150 -21.16 0.64 -7.67
CA ARG A 150 -21.74 1.98 -7.82
C ARG A 150 -23.19 1.94 -8.28
N GLU A 151 -23.50 1.12 -9.29
CA GLU A 151 -24.87 0.94 -9.80
C GLU A 151 -25.81 0.37 -8.74
N ARG A 152 -25.32 -0.55 -7.89
CA ARG A 152 -26.11 -1.07 -6.76
C ARG A 152 -26.38 0.02 -5.73
N ARG A 153 -25.39 0.87 -5.42
CA ARG A 153 -25.56 1.97 -4.45
C ARG A 153 -26.54 3.03 -4.96
N ALA A 154 -26.47 3.40 -6.24
CA ALA A 154 -27.39 4.37 -6.85
C ALA A 154 -28.86 3.91 -6.73
N ARG A 155 -29.13 2.63 -7.03
CA ARG A 155 -30.47 2.04 -6.91
C ARG A 155 -31.02 2.02 -5.48
N LEU A 156 -30.16 1.95 -4.47
CA LEU A 156 -30.59 1.97 -3.05
C LEU A 156 -30.92 3.39 -2.60
N VAL A 157 -30.16 4.39 -3.07
CA VAL A 157 -30.42 5.82 -2.76
C VAL A 157 -31.69 6.31 -3.47
N ASP A 158 -31.91 5.93 -4.73
CA ASP A 158 -33.14 6.25 -5.45
C ASP A 158 -34.38 5.51 -4.91
N GLY A 159 -34.18 4.41 -4.17
CA GLY A 159 -35.24 3.63 -3.54
C GLY A 159 -35.72 4.16 -2.19
N ASP A 160 -34.85 4.86 -1.44
CA ASP A 160 -35.16 5.48 -0.14
C ASP A 160 -35.96 6.79 -0.28
N ASP A 161 -35.92 7.44 -1.46
CA ASP A 161 -36.60 8.71 -1.72
C ASP A 161 -38.13 8.55 -2.02
N PHE A 162 -38.66 7.33 -1.89
CA PHE A 162 -40.08 6.99 -2.15
C PHE A 162 -40.92 6.70 -0.89
N GLU A 163 -40.40 6.96 0.32
CA GLU A 163 -41.18 6.92 1.56
C GLU A 163 -41.33 8.32 2.19
N LEU A 164 -42.22 9.15 1.62
CA LEU A 164 -42.84 10.31 2.30
C LEU A 164 -44.31 10.47 1.88
#